data_AF-A0A0X8X5F0-F1
#
_entry.id   AF-A0A0X8X5F0-F1
#
_cell.length_a   1.000
_cell.length_b   1.000
_cell.length_c   1.000
_cell.angle_alpha   90.00
_cell.angle_beta   90.00
_cell.angle_gamma   90.00
#
_symmetry.space_group_name_H-M   'P 1'
#
loop_
_entity.id
_entity.type
_entity.pdbx_description
1 polymer ?
#
loop_
_entity_poly.entity_id
_entity_poly.type
_entity_poly.pdbx_seq_one_letter_code
_entity_poly.pdbx_strand_id
1 'polypeptide(L)' 'MILLAEIIVNLMRNVMAKYSVKAQEKVRENMHEMKEGKLKSGRSGKKVTDPKQAVAIGLSEARKEGAKVPKQK' A
#
# COMPACT_ATOMS: atom_id res chain seq x y z
N MET A 1 -1.88 29.41 -17.48
CA MET A 1 -2.04 27.99 -17.83
C MET A 1 -0.83 27.14 -17.48
N ILE A 2 0.41 27.59 -17.72
CA ILE A 2 1.64 26.86 -17.34
C ILE A 2 1.78 26.71 -15.81
N LEU A 3 1.62 27.81 -15.05
CA LEU A 3 1.72 27.80 -13.58
C LEU A 3 0.66 26.91 -12.90
N LEU A 4 -0.54 26.85 -13.48
CA LEU A 4 -1.63 26.01 -12.96
C LEU A 4 -1.33 24.53 -13.19
N ALA A 5 -0.75 24.19 -14.35
CA ALA A 5 -0.34 22.83 -14.67
C ALA A 5 0.80 22.36 -13.75
N GLU A 6 1.79 23.22 -13.46
CA GLU A 6 2.88 22.89 -12.53
C GLU A 6 2.39 22.65 -11.09
N ILE A 7 1.46 23.48 -10.60
CA ILE A 7 0.85 23.30 -9.27
C ILE A 7 0.08 21.99 -9.20
N ILE A 8 -0.73 21.68 -10.22
CA ILE A 8 -1.50 20.43 -10.29
C ILE A 8 -0.54 19.22 -10.35
N VAL A 9 0.51 19.28 -11.18
CA VAL A 9 1.52 18.22 -11.29
C VAL A 9 2.26 18.00 -9.96
N ASN A 10 2.62 19.07 -9.23
CA ASN A 10 3.27 18.95 -7.92
C ASN A 10 2.34 18.45 -6.82
N LEU A 11 1.07 18.85 -6.84
CA LEU A 11 0.05 18.36 -5.91
C LEU A 11 -0.18 16.85 -6.12
N MET A 12 -0.31 16.41 -7.37
CA MET A 12 -0.47 15.00 -7.71
C MET A 12 0.78 14.17 -7.35
N ARG A 13 2.00 14.72 -7.53
CA ARG A 13 3.24 14.09 -7.04
C ARG A 13 3.21 13.91 -5.53
N ASN A 14 2.89 14.92 -4.73
CA ASN A 14 2.91 14.81 -3.26
C ASN A 14 1.86 13.85 -2.69
N VAL A 15 0.68 13.75 -3.33
CA VAL A 15 -0.40 12.85 -2.88
C VAL A 15 -0.09 11.40 -3.28
N MET A 16 0.40 11.14 -4.49
CA MET A 16 0.85 9.80 -4.91
C MET A 16 2.17 9.38 -4.22
N ALA A 17 3.05 10.32 -3.87
CA ALA A 17 4.38 10.04 -3.31
C ALA A 17 4.37 9.59 -1.84
N LYS A 18 3.20 9.40 -1.22
CA LYS A 18 3.12 8.81 0.12
C LYS A 18 3.61 7.36 0.10
N TYR A 19 3.26 6.57 -0.92
CA TYR A 19 3.70 5.18 -1.07
C TYR A 19 4.46 5.01 -2.40
N SER A 20 5.53 4.23 -2.41
CA SER A 20 6.17 3.81 -3.66
C SER A 20 5.23 2.91 -4.49
N VAL A 21 5.44 2.84 -5.81
CA VAL A 21 4.70 1.93 -6.72
C VAL A 21 4.74 0.50 -6.20
N LYS A 22 5.91 0.04 -5.77
CA LYS A 22 6.12 -1.27 -5.15
C LYS A 22 5.22 -1.51 -3.92
N ALA A 23 5.04 -0.49 -3.07
CA ALA A 23 4.13 -0.60 -1.93
C ALA A 23 2.66 -0.67 -2.34
N GLN A 24 2.27 0.06 -3.39
CA GLN A 24 0.91 0.00 -3.94
C GLN A 24 0.61 -1.36 -4.56
N GLU A 25 1.58 -1.94 -5.28
CA GLU A 25 1.48 -3.28 -5.87
C GLU A 25 1.30 -4.35 -4.79
N LYS A 26 2.11 -4.31 -3.72
CA LYS A 26 2.01 -5.28 -2.62
C LYS A 26 0.67 -5.20 -1.88
N VAL A 27 0.16 -3.99 -1.67
CA VAL A 27 -1.17 -3.80 -1.08
C VAL A 27 -2.26 -4.34 -2.02
N ARG A 28 -2.14 -4.11 -3.33
CA ARG A 28 -3.10 -4.63 -4.31
C ARG A 28 -3.11 -6.16 -4.33
N GLU A 29 -1.94 -6.78 -4.33
CA GLU A 29 -1.77 -8.24 -4.29
C GLU A 29 -2.43 -8.83 -3.04
N ASN A 30 -2.09 -8.34 -1.85
CA ASN A 30 -2.69 -8.85 -0.61
C ASN A 30 -4.20 -8.60 -0.52
N MET A 31 -4.68 -7.47 -1.04
CA MET A 31 -6.12 -7.21 -1.14
C MET A 31 -6.81 -8.20 -2.08
N HIS A 32 -6.14 -8.64 -3.15
CA HIS A 32 -6.65 -9.67 -4.05
C HIS A 32 -6.68 -11.03 -3.36
N GLU A 33 -5.57 -11.46 -2.75
CA GLU A 33 -5.51 -12.72 -2.00
C GLU A 33 -6.51 -12.79 -0.85
N MET A 34 -6.77 -11.67 -0.18
CA MET A 34 -7.81 -11.58 0.85
C MET A 34 -9.20 -11.83 0.26
N LYS A 35 -9.53 -11.22 -0.88
CA LYS A 35 -10.82 -11.43 -1.57
C LYS A 35 -10.99 -12.88 -2.04
N GLU A 36 -9.89 -13.53 -2.41
CA GLU A 36 -9.88 -14.96 -2.75
C GLU A 36 -9.87 -15.88 -1.51
N GLY A 37 -9.74 -15.32 -0.30
CA GLY A 37 -9.68 -16.07 0.95
C GLY A 37 -8.38 -16.86 1.14
N LYS A 38 -7.31 -16.47 0.46
CA LYS A 38 -5.97 -17.09 0.51
C LYS A 38 -5.04 -16.40 1.51
N LEU A 39 -5.21 -15.09 1.73
CA LEU A 39 -4.36 -14.32 2.64
C LEU A 39 -4.46 -14.82 4.08
N LYS A 40 -3.31 -15.08 4.71
CA LYS A 40 -3.20 -15.55 6.10
C LYS A 40 -2.33 -14.61 6.94
N SER A 41 -2.67 -14.48 8.21
CA SER A 41 -1.84 -13.78 9.20
C SER A 41 -0.62 -14.62 9.58
N GLY A 42 0.55 -13.97 9.70
CA GLY A 42 1.83 -14.67 9.92
C GLY A 42 1.85 -15.59 11.15
N ARG A 43 1.76 -15.03 12.37
CA ARG A 43 1.93 -15.82 13.61
C ARG A 43 0.81 -16.83 13.86
N SER A 44 -0.43 -16.49 13.51
CA SER A 44 -1.60 -17.31 13.88
C SER A 44 -2.12 -18.19 12.74
N GLY A 45 -1.65 -17.99 11.50
CA GLY A 45 -2.14 -18.71 10.32
C GLY A 45 -3.61 -18.45 9.97
N LYS A 46 -4.33 -17.63 10.77
CA LYS A 46 -5.74 -17.31 10.56
C LYS A 46 -5.92 -16.56 9.24
N LYS A 47 -6.99 -16.91 8.51
CA LYS A 47 -7.41 -16.21 7.30
C LYS A 47 -7.69 -14.75 7.62
N VAL A 48 -7.20 -13.85 6.78
CA VAL A 48 -7.48 -12.42 6.88
C VAL A 48 -8.83 -12.14 6.25
N THR A 49 -9.73 -11.53 7.00
CA THR A 49 -11.08 -11.16 6.54
C THR A 49 -11.28 -9.65 6.49
N ASP A 50 -10.47 -8.89 7.22
CA ASP A 50 -10.56 -7.43 7.29
C ASP A 50 -9.64 -6.74 6.25
N PRO A 51 -10.20 -5.89 5.37
CA PRO A 51 -9.43 -5.09 4.42
C PRO A 51 -8.31 -4.25 5.06
N LYS A 52 -8.54 -3.66 6.25
CA LYS A 52 -7.51 -2.82 6.88
C LYS A 52 -6.31 -3.67 7.28
N GLN A 53 -6.55 -4.89 7.78
CA GLN A 53 -5.50 -5.84 8.08
C GLN A 53 -4.71 -6.26 6.82
N ALA A 54 -5.37 -6.51 5.69
CA ALA A 54 -4.67 -6.84 4.43
C ALA A 54 -3.78 -5.70 3.94
N VAL A 55 -4.26 -4.44 4.02
CA VAL A 55 -3.44 -3.25 3.72
C VAL A 55 -2.24 -3.17 4.66
N ALA A 56 -2.43 -3.39 5.97
CA ALA A 56 -1.33 -3.34 6.94
C ALA A 56 -0.25 -4.42 6.66
N ILE A 57 -0.67 -5.61 6.25
CA ILE A 57 0.25 -6.69 5.84
C ILE A 57 1.02 -6.27 4.59
N GLY A 58 0.35 -5.78 3.54
CA GLY A 58 1.01 -5.32 2.31
C GLY A 58 2.00 -4.17 2.53
N LEU A 59 1.67 -3.22 3.40
CA LEU A 59 2.60 -2.15 3.77
C LEU A 59 3.79 -2.65 4.59
N SER A 60 3.60 -3.68 5.42
CA SER A 60 4.67 -4.31 6.21
C SER A 60 5.63 -5.10 5.31
N GLU A 61 5.11 -5.87 4.36
CA GLU A 61 5.90 -6.60 3.36
C GLU A 61 6.68 -5.64 2.47
N ALA A 62 6.00 -4.62 1.93
CA ALA A 62 6.66 -3.59 1.13
C ALA A 62 7.82 -2.93 1.90
N ARG A 63 7.65 -2.65 3.20
CA ARG A 63 8.72 -2.09 4.04
C ARG A 63 9.90 -3.05 4.18
N LYS A 64 9.65 -4.34 4.40
CA LYS A 64 10.71 -5.37 4.48
C LYS A 64 11.49 -5.47 3.17
N GLU A 65 10.82 -5.28 2.04
CA GLU A 65 11.42 -5.29 0.71
C GLU A 65 12.08 -3.95 0.31
N GLY A 66 12.25 -3.02 1.26
CA GLY A 66 12.93 -1.74 1.04
C GLY A 66 12.10 -0.68 0.30
N ALA A 67 10.81 -0.92 0.10
CA ALA A 67 9.93 0.05 -0.55
C ALA A 67 9.72 1.29 0.33
N LYS A 68 9.55 2.46 -0.30
CA LYS A 68 9.17 3.69 0.42
C LYS A 68 7.74 3.54 0.93
N VAL A 69 7.60 3.51 2.26
CA VAL A 69 6.33 3.40 2.98
C VAL A 69 6.24 4.50 4.04
N PRO A 70 5.11 5.23 4.18
CA PRO A 70 4.90 6.21 5.24
C PRO A 70 5.17 5.63 6.62
N LYS A 71 5.62 6.47 7.55
CA LYS A 71 5.70 6.09 8.96
C LYS A 71 4.29 5.86 9.49
N GLN A 72 4.12 4.82 10.30
CA GLN A 72 2.93 4.71 11.14
C GLN A 72 2.94 5.90 12.10
N LYS A 73 1.79 6.55 12.27
CA LYS A 73 1.60 7.61 13.25
C LYS A 73 1.29 6.99 14.61
#